data_AF-A0A417D1D7-F1
#
_entry.id   AF-A0A417D1D7-F1
#
_cell.length_a   1.000
_cell.length_b   1.000
_cell.length_c   1.000
_cell.angle_alpha   90.00
_cell.angle_beta   90.00
_cell.angle_gamma   90.00
#
_symmetry.space_group_name_H-M   'P 1'
#
loop_
_entity.id
_entity.type
_entity.pdbx_description
1 polymer ?
#
loop_
_entity_poly.entity_id
_entity_poly.type
_entity_poly.pdbx_seq_one_letter_code
_entity_poly.pdbx_strand_id
1 'polypeptide(L)'
;MTLSQTSLTMTLKGQTASLTATVTPDNAANKNITWSSSDSSIATVNASGTVTAIANGTADITATAADGSGVSAKCSVTVRVPNNVRNITLEGGKSIGIGPDRDDISQIDFSKVTFEIKNTSKSINIGGFSSNLYSASVSITGLTRGTATILAKYNGSVLLTYNITVTSDWQEYLEYASWRHTVESQIWTSNMSLKDKMDAAKNYIQTHYIHKDGACPAMNIYKGQYADCIAASGFMGDFAKDAGTVSQYGSTLTGQYYEYLVAASSAGGHTFNRILIDGEWVIYDANPPHA
;
A
#
# COMPACT_ATOMS: atom_id res chain seq x y z
N MET A 1 41.65 -16.88 -15.15
CA MET A 1 40.23 -16.73 -14.73
C MET A 1 39.66 -15.43 -15.25
N THR A 2 38.39 -15.43 -15.64
CA THR A 2 37.62 -14.21 -15.98
C THR A 2 36.24 -14.22 -15.34
N LEU A 3 35.58 -13.06 -15.25
CA LEU A 3 34.18 -12.91 -14.83
C LEU A 3 33.31 -12.46 -16.01
N SER A 4 32.02 -12.80 -15.97
CA SER A 4 31.03 -12.34 -16.96
C SER A 4 30.86 -10.82 -17.01
N GLN A 5 31.23 -10.12 -15.95
CA GLN A 5 31.19 -8.67 -15.83
C GLN A 5 32.16 -8.20 -14.73
N THR A 6 32.74 -7.02 -14.93
CA THR A 6 33.71 -6.40 -14.02
C THR A 6 33.10 -5.30 -13.16
N SER A 7 31.87 -4.88 -13.47
CA SER A 7 31.10 -3.96 -12.64
C SER A 7 29.61 -4.29 -12.67
N LEU A 8 28.93 -3.94 -11.59
CA LEU A 8 27.49 -4.06 -11.42
C LEU A 8 26.95 -2.81 -10.72
N THR A 9 25.84 -2.27 -11.21
CA THR A 9 25.08 -1.22 -10.52
C THR A 9 23.74 -1.77 -10.11
N MET A 10 23.44 -1.74 -8.80
CA MET A 10 22.20 -2.24 -8.23
C MET A 10 21.45 -1.07 -7.59
N THR A 11 20.18 -0.88 -7.95
CA THR A 11 19.38 0.30 -7.58
C THR A 11 18.25 -0.03 -6.61
N LEU A 12 18.06 -1.30 -6.26
CA LEU A 12 17.04 -1.73 -5.31
C LEU A 12 17.68 -2.55 -4.20
N LYS A 13 17.24 -2.32 -2.96
CA LYS A 13 17.62 -3.18 -1.84
C LYS A 13 17.11 -4.60 -2.10
N GLY A 14 17.93 -5.61 -1.86
CA GLY A 14 17.61 -7.01 -2.13
C GLY A 14 17.61 -7.39 -3.62
N GLN A 15 17.95 -6.47 -4.54
CA GLN A 15 18.16 -6.83 -5.94
C GLN A 15 19.20 -7.94 -6.03
N THR A 16 19.01 -8.88 -6.96
CA THR A 16 19.95 -9.96 -7.22
C THR A 16 20.51 -9.87 -8.63
N ALA A 17 21.78 -10.23 -8.81
CA ALA A 17 22.43 -10.38 -10.11
C ALA A 17 23.37 -11.59 -10.09
N SER A 18 23.50 -12.30 -11.21
CA SER A 18 24.38 -13.48 -11.30
C SER A 18 25.73 -13.11 -11.91
N LEU A 19 26.82 -13.56 -11.28
CA LEU A 19 28.18 -13.52 -11.82
C LEU A 19 28.62 -14.93 -12.19
N THR A 20 29.15 -15.09 -13.39
CA THR A 20 29.75 -16.35 -13.85
C THR A 20 31.26 -16.20 -13.90
N ALA A 21 32.00 -17.12 -13.30
CA ALA A 21 33.45 -17.17 -13.35
C ALA A 21 33.92 -18.30 -14.28
N THR A 22 34.89 -18.01 -15.13
CA THR A 22 35.50 -18.99 -16.05
C THR A 22 36.95 -19.25 -15.67
N VAL A 23 37.29 -20.50 -15.36
CA VAL A 23 38.66 -20.94 -15.04
C VAL A 23 39.39 -21.34 -16.33
N THR A 24 40.63 -20.87 -16.48
CA THR A 24 41.51 -21.20 -17.61
C THR A 24 42.84 -21.77 -17.11
N PRO A 25 43.45 -22.74 -17.81
CA PRO A 25 42.98 -23.37 -19.06
C PRO A 25 41.77 -24.31 -18.83
N ASP A 26 41.02 -24.60 -19.90
CA ASP A 26 39.79 -25.41 -19.82
C ASP A 26 40.03 -26.85 -19.33
N ASN A 27 41.26 -27.35 -19.40
CA ASN A 27 41.65 -28.66 -18.88
C ASN A 27 42.16 -28.61 -17.43
N ALA A 28 41.96 -27.51 -16.70
CA ALA A 28 42.29 -27.42 -15.28
C ALA A 28 41.61 -28.55 -14.49
N ALA A 29 42.40 -29.28 -13.70
CA ALA A 29 41.93 -30.41 -12.90
C ALA A 29 40.92 -30.00 -11.82
N ASN A 30 41.03 -28.77 -11.31
CA ASN A 30 40.11 -28.19 -10.34
C ASN A 30 39.54 -26.88 -10.91
N LYS A 31 38.21 -26.84 -11.08
CA LYS A 31 37.46 -25.66 -11.56
C LYS A 31 36.58 -25.03 -10.47
N ASN A 32 36.77 -25.43 -9.22
CA ASN A 32 35.99 -24.91 -8.10
C ASN A 32 36.35 -23.44 -7.85
N ILE A 33 35.33 -22.66 -7.54
CA ILE A 33 35.43 -21.22 -7.27
C ILE A 33 34.97 -20.96 -5.84
N THR A 34 35.75 -20.16 -5.12
CA THR A 34 35.32 -19.56 -3.86
C THR A 34 34.95 -18.10 -4.10
N TRP A 35 33.80 -17.68 -3.59
CA TRP A 35 33.32 -16.30 -3.70
C TRP A 35 33.45 -15.57 -2.37
N SER A 36 33.81 -14.29 -2.42
CA SER A 36 33.84 -13.41 -1.26
C SER A 36 33.39 -12.00 -1.61
N SER A 37 32.83 -11.30 -0.63
CA SER A 37 32.56 -9.85 -0.71
C SER A 37 33.53 -9.10 0.17
N SER A 38 34.00 -7.94 -0.29
CA SER A 38 34.80 -7.02 0.54
C SER A 38 33.97 -6.38 1.67
N ASP A 39 32.66 -6.27 1.50
CA ASP A 39 31.74 -5.72 2.50
C ASP A 39 30.34 -6.34 2.35
N SER A 40 30.03 -7.31 3.22
CA SER A 40 28.74 -8.00 3.24
C SER A 40 27.59 -7.13 3.76
N SER A 41 27.86 -5.98 4.38
CA SER A 41 26.83 -5.01 4.75
C SER A 41 26.33 -4.19 3.55
N ILE A 42 27.10 -4.16 2.45
CA ILE A 42 26.76 -3.47 1.19
C ILE A 42 26.25 -4.48 0.16
N ALA A 43 26.97 -5.57 -0.10
CA ALA A 43 26.54 -6.63 -1.02
C ALA A 43 27.06 -8.01 -0.60
N THR A 44 26.20 -9.03 -0.67
CA THR A 44 26.58 -10.43 -0.41
C THR A 44 26.68 -11.23 -1.71
N VAL A 45 27.46 -12.31 -1.71
CA VAL A 45 27.51 -13.27 -2.82
C VAL A 45 27.40 -14.69 -2.25
N ASN A 46 26.62 -15.55 -2.89
CA ASN A 46 26.50 -16.96 -2.48
C ASN A 46 27.46 -17.87 -3.27
N ALA A 47 27.47 -19.18 -2.96
CA ALA A 47 28.35 -20.15 -3.61
C ALA A 47 28.10 -20.31 -5.12
N SER A 48 26.91 -19.96 -5.63
CA SER A 48 26.59 -20.00 -7.06
C SER A 48 26.94 -18.71 -7.81
N GLY A 49 27.56 -17.73 -7.15
CA GLY A 49 27.89 -16.43 -7.75
C GLY A 49 26.70 -15.47 -7.85
N THR A 50 25.61 -15.72 -7.12
CA THR A 50 24.48 -14.79 -7.04
C THR A 50 24.78 -13.69 -6.03
N VAL A 51 24.91 -12.47 -6.52
CA VAL A 51 25.12 -11.23 -5.75
C VAL A 51 23.77 -10.68 -5.30
N THR A 52 23.67 -10.21 -4.05
CA THR A 52 22.48 -9.56 -3.49
C THR A 52 22.86 -8.21 -2.87
N ALA A 53 22.13 -7.14 -3.24
CA ALA A 53 22.33 -5.80 -2.70
C ALA A 53 21.74 -5.66 -1.29
N ILE A 54 22.50 -5.10 -0.34
CA ILE A 54 22.08 -4.96 1.07
C ILE A 54 21.87 -3.49 1.45
N ALA A 55 22.85 -2.62 1.20
CA ALA A 55 22.81 -1.20 1.56
C ALA A 55 23.63 -0.35 0.58
N ASN A 56 23.40 0.97 0.58
CA ASN A 56 24.12 1.90 -0.29
C ASN A 56 25.62 1.87 -0.02
N GLY A 57 26.41 1.84 -1.10
CA GLY A 57 27.86 1.82 -1.04
C GLY A 57 28.46 1.04 -2.20
N THR A 58 29.75 0.75 -2.10
CA THR A 58 30.46 -0.09 -3.07
C THR A 58 31.12 -1.26 -2.35
N ALA A 59 30.93 -2.45 -2.87
CA ALA A 59 31.58 -3.66 -2.41
C ALA A 59 32.15 -4.41 -3.61
N ASP A 60 33.27 -5.07 -3.42
CA ASP A 60 33.89 -5.85 -4.45
C ASP A 60 33.63 -7.33 -4.24
N ILE A 61 33.08 -7.96 -5.27
CA ILE A 61 32.85 -9.40 -5.30
C ILE A 61 34.04 -10.07 -6.00
N THR A 62 34.70 -10.97 -5.29
CA THR A 62 35.89 -11.67 -5.76
C THR A 62 35.60 -13.15 -5.95
N ALA A 63 35.93 -13.67 -7.12
CA ALA A 63 36.00 -15.10 -7.40
C ALA A 63 37.47 -15.54 -7.34
N THR A 64 37.76 -16.59 -6.57
CA THR A 64 39.11 -17.14 -6.41
C THR A 64 39.12 -18.62 -6.78
N ALA A 65 40.11 -19.03 -7.57
CA ALA A 65 40.31 -20.43 -7.93
C ALA A 65 40.68 -21.24 -6.68
N ALA A 66 39.99 -22.35 -6.44
CA ALA A 66 40.21 -23.20 -5.27
C ALA A 66 41.31 -24.25 -5.48
N ASP A 67 42.10 -24.15 -6.55
CA ASP A 67 43.20 -25.05 -6.90
C ASP A 67 44.52 -24.71 -6.18
N GLY A 68 44.53 -23.64 -5.39
CA GLY A 68 45.71 -23.16 -4.66
C GLY A 68 46.61 -22.22 -5.49
N SER A 69 46.27 -21.93 -6.75
CA SER A 69 47.04 -21.02 -7.61
C SER A 69 47.00 -19.56 -7.17
N GLY A 70 46.02 -19.18 -6.35
CA GLY A 70 45.76 -17.79 -5.95
C GLY A 70 45.17 -16.92 -7.06
N VAL A 71 44.82 -17.51 -8.22
CA VAL A 71 44.23 -16.77 -9.33
C VAL A 71 42.82 -16.30 -8.96
N SER A 72 42.57 -14.99 -9.06
CA SER A 72 41.29 -14.38 -8.75
C SER A 72 40.84 -13.37 -9.81
N ALA A 73 39.53 -13.14 -9.88
CA ALA A 73 38.93 -12.06 -10.66
C ALA A 73 37.89 -11.31 -9.81
N LYS A 74 37.68 -10.03 -10.13
CA LYS A 74 36.95 -9.09 -9.28
C LYS A 74 35.88 -8.34 -10.07
N CYS A 75 34.71 -8.18 -9.46
CA CYS A 75 33.60 -7.36 -9.95
C CYS A 75 33.28 -6.28 -8.92
N SER A 76 33.30 -5.01 -9.33
CA SER A 76 32.94 -3.90 -8.45
C SER A 76 31.43 -3.67 -8.46
N VAL A 77 30.78 -3.88 -7.32
CA VAL A 77 29.33 -3.75 -7.16
C VAL A 77 29.04 -2.43 -6.46
N THR A 78 28.35 -1.53 -7.15
CA THR A 78 27.84 -0.29 -6.57
C THR A 78 26.35 -0.43 -6.30
N VAL A 79 25.97 -0.34 -5.03
CA VAL A 79 24.58 -0.30 -4.59
C VAL A 79 24.19 1.16 -4.39
N ARG A 80 23.23 1.63 -5.18
CA ARG A 80 22.67 2.98 -5.11
C ARG A 80 21.16 2.87 -5.11
N VAL A 81 20.60 2.47 -3.97
CA VAL A 81 19.19 2.62 -3.64
C VAL A 81 18.92 4.10 -3.44
N PRO A 82 18.20 4.77 -4.36
CA PRO A 82 17.88 6.17 -4.20
C PRO A 82 17.01 6.33 -2.96
N ASN A 83 17.46 7.08 -1.95
CA ASN A 83 16.61 7.45 -0.82
C ASN A 83 15.73 8.63 -1.27
N ASN A 84 14.81 8.36 -2.19
CA ASN A 84 14.00 9.39 -2.83
C ASN A 84 12.84 9.76 -1.90
N VAL A 85 13.07 10.81 -1.11
CA VAL A 85 12.08 11.40 -0.22
C VAL A 85 11.37 12.53 -0.94
N ARG A 86 10.03 12.49 -0.99
CA ARG A 86 9.17 13.53 -1.53
C ARG A 86 8.36 14.13 -0.40
N ASN A 87 8.36 15.46 -0.28
CA ASN A 87 7.53 16.17 0.68
C ASN A 87 6.28 16.68 -0.04
N ILE A 88 5.11 16.31 0.47
CA ILE A 88 3.79 16.67 -0.06
C ILE A 88 3.09 17.56 0.95
N THR A 89 2.60 18.71 0.50
CA THR A 89 1.78 19.62 1.30
C THR A 89 0.37 19.62 0.73
N LEU A 90 -0.62 19.44 1.59
CA LEU A 90 -2.02 19.30 1.19
C LEU A 90 -2.93 20.09 2.14
N GLU A 91 -3.95 20.75 1.63
CA GLU A 91 -4.99 21.37 2.46
C GLU A 91 -6.08 20.34 2.80
N GLY A 92 -6.82 20.57 3.88
CA GLY A 92 -8.02 19.80 4.21
C GLY A 92 -9.02 19.76 3.04
N GLY A 93 -9.58 18.59 2.76
CA GLY A 93 -10.52 18.33 1.68
C GLY A 93 -9.90 18.24 0.29
N LYS A 94 -8.61 18.55 0.12
CA LYS A 94 -7.91 18.33 -1.15
C LYS A 94 -7.48 16.88 -1.27
N SER A 95 -7.50 16.37 -2.51
CA SER A 95 -7.09 15.01 -2.85
C SER A 95 -5.98 15.00 -3.88
N ILE A 96 -5.07 14.04 -3.77
CA ILE A 96 -3.95 13.83 -4.70
C ILE A 96 -3.62 12.35 -4.81
N GLY A 97 -3.26 11.90 -6.02
CA GLY A 97 -2.63 10.59 -6.24
C GLY A 97 -1.12 10.71 -6.15
N ILE A 98 -0.47 9.90 -5.31
CA ILE A 98 0.99 9.86 -5.18
C ILE A 98 1.51 8.45 -5.37
N GLY A 99 2.68 8.30 -5.98
CA GLY A 99 3.34 7.01 -6.12
C GLY A 99 4.44 7.03 -7.18
N PRO A 100 5.22 5.94 -7.29
CA PRO A 100 6.30 5.83 -8.27
C PRO A 100 5.74 5.71 -9.69
N ASP A 101 6.45 6.33 -10.62
CA ASP A 101 6.27 6.13 -12.06
C ASP A 101 7.57 5.67 -12.74
N ARG A 102 7.54 5.54 -14.07
CA ARG A 102 8.71 5.13 -14.86
C ARG A 102 9.86 6.12 -14.86
N ASP A 103 9.60 7.40 -14.58
CA ASP A 103 10.65 8.41 -14.49
C ASP A 103 11.40 8.28 -13.16
N ASP A 104 10.72 7.83 -12.11
CA ASP A 104 11.35 7.44 -10.85
C ASP A 104 12.18 6.17 -10.99
N ILE A 105 11.55 5.09 -11.45
CA ILE A 105 12.09 3.72 -11.42
C ILE A 105 11.67 2.97 -12.68
N SER A 106 12.64 2.51 -13.45
CA SER A 106 12.39 1.66 -14.62
C SER A 106 12.50 0.16 -14.27
N GLN A 107 11.90 -0.68 -15.13
CA GLN A 107 12.05 -2.15 -15.11
C GLN A 107 11.45 -2.90 -13.91
N ILE A 108 10.46 -2.33 -13.23
CA ILE A 108 9.65 -3.04 -12.23
C ILE A 108 8.25 -3.32 -12.75
N ASP A 109 7.60 -4.33 -12.15
CA ASP A 109 6.19 -4.59 -12.33
C ASP A 109 5.39 -3.74 -11.35
N PHE A 110 4.86 -2.60 -11.82
CA PHE A 110 4.11 -1.66 -10.98
C PHE A 110 2.86 -2.26 -10.33
N SER A 111 2.30 -3.36 -10.87
CA SER A 111 1.18 -4.07 -10.25
C SER A 111 1.55 -4.74 -8.93
N LYS A 112 2.84 -4.94 -8.66
CA LYS A 112 3.37 -5.50 -7.41
C LYS A 112 3.87 -4.44 -6.43
N VAL A 113 3.72 -3.17 -6.76
CA VAL A 113 4.04 -2.09 -5.82
C VAL A 113 2.98 -2.07 -4.73
N THR A 114 3.46 -1.98 -3.49
CA THR A 114 2.62 -1.87 -2.29
C THR A 114 2.90 -0.55 -1.58
N PHE A 115 1.95 -0.08 -0.77
CA PHE A 115 2.09 1.14 -0.01
C PHE A 115 1.94 0.83 1.48
N GLU A 116 2.97 1.12 2.27
CA GLU A 116 2.87 1.12 3.72
C GLU A 116 2.46 2.51 4.20
N ILE A 117 1.36 2.58 4.95
CA ILE A 117 0.76 3.84 5.42
C ILE A 117 1.05 4.04 6.91
N LYS A 118 1.72 5.13 7.25
CA LYS A 118 1.95 5.58 8.64
C LYS A 118 1.18 6.88 8.88
N ASN A 119 -0.02 6.77 9.44
CA ASN A 119 -0.95 7.88 9.60
C ASN A 119 -1.43 8.01 11.06
N THR A 120 -0.49 8.13 12.00
CA THR A 120 -0.78 8.18 13.43
C THR A 120 -1.62 9.40 13.81
N SER A 121 -1.43 10.53 13.13
CA SER A 121 -2.22 11.75 13.32
C SER A 121 -3.65 11.65 12.76
N LYS A 122 -3.99 10.57 12.05
CA LYS A 122 -5.26 10.42 11.31
C LYS A 122 -5.54 11.62 10.38
N SER A 123 -4.48 12.23 9.85
CA SER A 123 -4.54 13.48 9.09
C SER A 123 -4.98 13.27 7.64
N ILE A 124 -4.88 12.05 7.11
CA ILE A 124 -5.30 11.71 5.76
C ILE A 124 -6.30 10.56 5.70
N ASN A 125 -7.13 10.55 4.67
CA ASN A 125 -7.89 9.39 4.23
C ASN A 125 -7.20 8.71 3.04
N ILE A 126 -7.30 7.39 2.94
CA ILE A 126 -6.83 6.63 1.77
C ILE A 126 -8.03 6.33 0.88
N GLY A 127 -8.03 6.87 -0.34
CA GLY A 127 -9.09 6.69 -1.33
C GLY A 127 -8.96 5.41 -2.16
N GLY A 128 -7.78 4.80 -2.15
CA GLY A 128 -7.50 3.51 -2.80
C GLY A 128 -6.17 3.49 -3.54
N PHE A 129 -5.87 2.33 -4.10
CA PHE A 129 -4.65 2.09 -4.88
C PHE A 129 -4.98 1.85 -6.34
N SER A 130 -4.08 2.27 -7.23
CA SER A 130 -4.16 1.94 -8.65
C SER A 130 -2.78 1.65 -9.20
N SER A 131 -2.73 0.81 -10.23
CA SER A 131 -1.49 0.50 -10.94
C SER A 131 -1.78 0.27 -12.42
N ASN A 132 -0.82 0.61 -13.26
CA ASN A 132 -0.81 0.26 -14.68
C ASN A 132 0.64 -0.08 -15.10
N LEU A 133 0.90 -0.23 -16.40
CA LEU A 133 2.22 -0.58 -16.90
C LEU A 133 3.31 0.48 -16.62
N TYR A 134 2.91 1.70 -16.24
CA TYR A 134 3.77 2.88 -16.15
C TYR A 134 3.87 3.46 -14.74
N SER A 135 2.94 3.15 -13.84
CA SER A 135 2.95 3.70 -12.49
C SER A 135 2.13 2.88 -11.51
N ALA A 136 2.40 3.10 -10.22
CA ALA A 136 1.53 2.71 -9.12
C ALA A 136 1.24 3.94 -8.28
N SER A 137 0.03 4.07 -7.76
CA SER A 137 -0.35 5.23 -6.95
C SER A 137 -1.31 4.87 -5.82
N VAL A 138 -1.26 5.67 -4.77
CA VAL A 138 -2.26 5.76 -3.71
C VAL A 138 -2.95 7.12 -3.79
N SER A 139 -4.28 7.11 -3.77
CA SER A 139 -5.08 8.32 -3.64
C SER A 139 -5.22 8.69 -2.17
N ILE A 140 -4.89 9.93 -1.82
CA ILE A 140 -5.02 10.46 -0.46
C ILE A 140 -5.87 11.72 -0.45
N THR A 141 -6.58 11.95 0.65
CA THR A 141 -7.34 13.18 0.92
C THR A 141 -6.92 13.74 2.29
N GLY A 142 -6.68 15.05 2.38
CA GLY A 142 -6.41 15.71 3.67
C GLY A 142 -7.69 15.79 4.52
N LEU A 143 -7.61 15.37 5.77
CA LEU A 143 -8.72 15.40 6.74
C LEU A 143 -8.50 16.46 7.82
N THR A 144 -7.39 16.35 8.55
CA THR A 144 -7.07 17.22 9.70
C THR A 144 -5.60 17.60 9.66
N ARG A 145 -5.25 18.72 10.28
CA ARG A 145 -3.86 19.15 10.44
C ARG A 145 -3.03 18.05 11.08
N GLY A 146 -1.89 17.78 10.47
CA GLY A 146 -0.98 16.76 10.96
C GLY A 146 -0.11 16.20 9.85
N THR A 147 0.55 15.08 10.15
CA THR A 147 1.50 14.47 9.24
C THR A 147 1.20 12.99 9.03
N ALA A 148 1.61 12.50 7.87
CA ALA A 148 1.59 11.09 7.55
C ALA A 148 2.82 10.75 6.71
N THR A 149 3.27 9.50 6.76
CA THR A 149 4.33 8.99 5.89
C THR A 149 3.78 7.81 5.10
N ILE A 150 4.03 7.81 3.79
CA ILE A 150 3.70 6.69 2.92
C ILE A 150 4.98 6.16 2.29
N LEU A 151 5.19 4.84 2.38
CA LEU A 151 6.34 4.16 1.77
C LEU A 151 5.82 3.34 0.59
N ALA A 152 6.19 3.72 -0.64
CA ALA A 152 5.99 2.85 -1.79
C ALA A 152 7.08 1.76 -1.76
N LYS A 153 6.69 0.50 -1.89
CA LYS A 153 7.57 -0.66 -1.77
C LYS A 153 7.40 -1.64 -2.93
N TYR A 154 8.49 -2.30 -3.29
CA TYR A 154 8.51 -3.39 -4.26
C TYR A 154 9.35 -4.54 -3.71
N ASN A 155 8.77 -5.75 -3.66
CA ASN A 155 9.38 -6.93 -3.04
C ASN A 155 9.90 -6.65 -1.60
N GLY A 156 9.17 -5.86 -0.83
CA GLY A 156 9.52 -5.47 0.55
C GLY A 156 10.52 -4.31 0.68
N SER A 157 11.20 -3.93 -0.41
CA SER A 157 12.15 -2.82 -0.43
C SER A 157 11.46 -1.49 -0.71
N VAL A 158 11.83 -0.45 0.06
CA VAL A 158 11.31 0.91 -0.13
C VAL A 158 11.87 1.49 -1.43
N LEU A 159 10.96 1.93 -2.29
CA LEU A 159 11.21 2.64 -3.54
C LEU A 159 11.24 4.16 -3.31
N LEU A 160 10.18 4.68 -2.70
CA LEU A 160 9.95 6.10 -2.47
C LEU A 160 9.33 6.31 -1.10
N THR A 161 9.73 7.38 -0.43
CA THR A 161 9.14 7.84 0.83
C THR A 161 8.41 9.16 0.60
N TYR A 162 7.14 9.22 0.93
CA TYR A 162 6.33 10.44 0.85
C TYR A 162 6.03 10.94 2.26
N ASN A 163 6.57 12.10 2.61
CA ASN A 163 6.23 12.80 3.84
C ASN A 163 5.11 13.79 3.53
N ILE A 164 3.95 13.58 4.13
CA ILE A 164 2.74 14.37 3.87
C ILE A 164 2.51 15.28 5.06
N THR A 165 2.25 16.56 4.79
CA THR A 165 1.83 17.55 5.77
C THR A 165 0.48 18.12 5.35
N VAL A 166 -0.53 17.94 6.20
CA VAL A 166 -1.85 18.54 6.02
C VAL A 166 -1.88 19.87 6.77
N THR A 167 -2.13 20.97 6.06
CA THR A 167 -1.96 22.34 6.57
C THR A 167 -3.23 22.96 7.17
N SER A 168 -4.40 22.40 6.85
CA SER A 168 -5.69 22.87 7.33
C SER A 168 -6.62 21.71 7.65
N ASP A 169 -7.53 21.95 8.59
CA ASP A 169 -8.60 21.01 8.88
C ASP A 169 -9.67 21.10 7.79
N TRP A 170 -10.23 19.95 7.42
CA TRP A 170 -11.40 19.89 6.58
C TRP A 170 -12.66 20.02 7.44
N GLN A 171 -13.19 21.23 7.52
CA GLN A 171 -14.27 21.55 8.45
C GLN A 171 -15.52 20.69 8.21
N GLU A 172 -15.89 20.45 6.95
CA GLU A 172 -17.05 19.62 6.61
C GLU A 172 -16.88 18.16 7.07
N TYR A 173 -15.65 17.63 7.04
CA TYR A 173 -15.34 16.31 7.57
C TYR A 173 -15.44 16.27 9.09
N LEU A 174 -14.94 17.30 9.79
CA LEU A 174 -15.04 17.39 11.24
C LEU A 174 -16.51 17.48 11.70
N GLU A 175 -17.33 18.24 10.98
CA GLU A 175 -18.78 18.31 11.23
C GLU A 175 -19.45 16.95 11.05
N TYR A 176 -19.14 16.26 9.95
CA TYR A 176 -19.66 14.92 9.69
C TYR A 176 -19.23 13.91 10.77
N ALA A 177 -17.94 13.87 11.11
CA ALA A 177 -17.42 12.96 12.13
C ALA A 177 -18.05 13.23 13.51
N SER A 178 -18.15 14.50 13.89
CA SER A 178 -18.82 14.91 15.14
C SER A 178 -20.27 14.44 15.16
N TRP A 179 -21.03 14.72 14.09
CA TRP A 179 -22.41 14.28 13.95
C TRP A 179 -22.52 12.75 14.00
N ARG A 180 -21.67 12.01 13.29
CA ARG A 180 -21.67 10.55 13.30
C ARG A 180 -21.49 10.00 14.71
N HIS A 181 -20.54 10.54 15.48
CA HIS A 181 -20.36 10.13 16.87
C HIS A 181 -21.57 10.43 17.76
N THR A 182 -22.35 11.47 17.45
CA THR A 182 -23.64 11.68 18.14
C THR A 182 -24.64 10.57 17.82
N VAL A 183 -24.71 10.11 16.56
CA VAL A 183 -25.55 8.97 16.17
C VAL A 183 -25.09 7.71 16.90
N GLU A 184 -23.79 7.41 16.90
CA GLU A 184 -23.21 6.25 17.60
C GLU A 184 -23.60 6.25 19.08
N SER A 185 -23.57 7.39 19.75
CA SER A 185 -23.97 7.50 21.15
C SER A 185 -25.45 7.23 21.42
N GLN A 186 -26.30 7.35 20.39
CA GLN A 186 -27.74 7.06 20.48
C GLN A 186 -28.04 5.59 20.19
N ILE A 187 -27.31 4.99 19.25
CA ILE A 187 -27.60 3.63 18.77
C ILE A 187 -26.74 2.54 19.44
N TRP A 188 -25.62 2.91 20.07
CA TRP A 188 -24.71 1.96 20.72
C TRP A 188 -24.59 2.19 22.22
N THR A 189 -24.36 1.09 22.94
CA THR A 189 -23.92 1.11 24.34
C THR A 189 -22.60 0.36 24.50
N SER A 190 -21.91 0.57 25.62
CA SER A 190 -20.60 -0.04 25.88
C SER A 190 -20.62 -1.57 25.92
N ASN A 191 -21.77 -2.17 26.24
CA ASN A 191 -21.91 -3.62 26.41
C ASN A 191 -22.43 -4.34 25.15
N MET A 192 -22.74 -3.62 24.08
CA MET A 192 -23.20 -4.25 22.84
C MET A 192 -22.09 -5.05 22.18
N SER A 193 -22.45 -6.24 21.70
CA SER A 193 -21.57 -7.03 20.84
C SER A 193 -21.27 -6.27 19.54
N LEU A 194 -20.18 -6.64 18.86
CA LEU A 194 -19.86 -6.05 17.56
C LEU A 194 -20.99 -6.28 16.55
N LYS A 195 -21.62 -7.47 16.59
CA LYS A 195 -22.78 -7.79 15.76
C LYS A 195 -23.96 -6.86 16.03
N ASP A 196 -24.33 -6.67 17.29
CA ASP A 196 -25.46 -5.81 17.65
C ASP A 196 -25.20 -4.36 17.25
N LYS A 197 -23.96 -3.89 17.37
CA LYS A 197 -23.57 -2.55 16.90
C LYS A 197 -23.79 -2.39 15.39
N MET A 198 -23.35 -3.37 14.60
CA MET A 198 -23.50 -3.31 13.14
C MET A 198 -24.97 -3.48 12.71
N ASP A 199 -25.74 -4.32 13.40
CA ASP A 199 -27.18 -4.47 13.15
C ASP A 199 -27.92 -3.15 13.46
N ALA A 200 -27.62 -2.50 14.58
CA ALA A 200 -28.19 -1.21 14.94
C ALA A 200 -27.80 -0.10 13.95
N ALA A 201 -26.55 -0.07 13.50
CA ALA A 201 -26.06 0.89 12.51
C ALA A 201 -26.77 0.72 11.16
N LYS A 202 -26.87 -0.51 10.65
CA LYS A 202 -27.64 -0.82 9.45
C LYS A 202 -29.09 -0.37 9.59
N ASN A 203 -29.74 -0.73 10.70
CA ASN A 203 -31.13 -0.36 10.96
C ASN A 203 -31.30 1.16 10.97
N TYR A 204 -30.41 1.89 11.64
CA TYR A 204 -30.43 3.35 11.65
C TYR A 204 -30.40 3.92 10.23
N ILE A 205 -29.47 3.47 9.38
CA ILE A 205 -29.35 3.96 8.00
C ILE A 205 -30.63 3.67 7.20
N GLN A 206 -31.15 2.45 7.29
CA GLN A 206 -32.32 2.03 6.52
C GLN A 206 -33.61 2.74 6.94
N THR A 207 -33.73 3.21 8.19
CA THR A 207 -34.93 3.87 8.69
C THR A 207 -34.86 5.40 8.68
N HIS A 208 -33.67 6.00 8.70
CA HIS A 208 -33.49 7.46 8.76
C HIS A 208 -33.32 8.11 7.40
N TYR A 209 -33.07 7.32 6.35
CA TYR A 209 -32.87 7.81 5.00
C TYR A 209 -33.86 7.20 4.02
N ILE A 210 -34.18 7.98 2.99
CA ILE A 210 -34.99 7.58 1.85
C ILE A 210 -34.04 7.27 0.69
N HIS A 211 -34.26 6.13 0.02
CA HIS A 211 -33.44 5.80 -1.13
C HIS A 211 -33.62 6.82 -2.26
N LYS A 212 -32.50 7.30 -2.83
CA LYS A 212 -32.51 8.13 -4.04
C LYS A 212 -31.19 8.00 -4.80
N ASP A 213 -31.25 7.53 -6.05
CA ASP A 213 -30.08 7.47 -6.92
C ASP A 213 -29.39 8.84 -7.10
N GLY A 214 -28.06 8.84 -7.02
CA GLY A 214 -27.26 10.06 -7.11
C GLY A 214 -27.38 10.94 -5.86
N ALA A 215 -27.66 10.34 -4.70
CA ALA A 215 -27.62 11.03 -3.42
C ALA A 215 -26.22 11.58 -3.13
N CYS A 216 -26.13 12.49 -2.16
CA CYS A 216 -24.84 13.05 -1.78
C CYS A 216 -23.92 11.95 -1.22
N PRO A 217 -22.58 12.10 -1.34
CA PRO A 217 -21.64 11.18 -0.71
C PRO A 217 -21.91 11.03 0.80
N ALA A 218 -21.47 9.90 1.38
CA ALA A 218 -21.65 9.58 2.80
C ALA A 218 -21.31 10.75 3.74
N MET A 219 -20.23 11.48 3.46
CA MET A 219 -19.80 12.62 4.28
C MET A 219 -20.81 13.78 4.33
N ASN A 220 -21.76 13.86 3.39
CA ASN A 220 -22.81 14.88 3.37
C ASN A 220 -24.17 14.34 3.79
N ILE A 221 -24.27 13.05 4.14
CA ILE A 221 -25.54 12.38 4.46
C ILE A 221 -26.26 13.04 5.65
N TYR A 222 -25.50 13.66 6.57
CA TYR A 222 -26.04 14.40 7.72
C TYR A 222 -26.80 15.68 7.35
N LYS A 223 -26.60 16.21 6.15
CA LYS A 223 -27.27 17.43 5.65
C LYS A 223 -28.58 17.15 4.94
N GLY A 224 -28.94 15.88 4.73
CA GLY A 224 -30.08 15.48 3.93
C GLY A 224 -30.85 14.30 4.50
N GLN A 225 -31.88 13.90 3.78
CA GLN A 225 -32.74 12.76 4.11
C GLN A 225 -32.60 11.62 3.09
N TYR A 226 -31.64 11.71 2.18
CA TYR A 226 -31.48 10.79 1.06
C TYR A 226 -30.15 10.06 1.11
N ALA A 227 -30.15 8.78 0.75
CA ALA A 227 -28.95 8.00 0.53
C ALA A 227 -29.15 7.03 -0.64
N ASP A 228 -28.10 6.80 -1.42
CA ASP A 228 -28.03 5.68 -2.35
C ASP A 228 -27.14 4.57 -1.77
N CYS A 229 -26.94 3.51 -2.54
CA CYS A 229 -26.14 2.37 -2.12
C CYS A 229 -24.67 2.74 -1.79
N ILE A 230 -24.11 3.75 -2.46
CA ILE A 230 -22.72 4.18 -2.25
C ILE A 230 -22.63 5.00 -0.96
N ALA A 231 -23.52 5.96 -0.76
CA ALA A 231 -23.58 6.78 0.45
C ALA A 231 -23.85 5.93 1.69
N ALA A 232 -24.82 5.00 1.61
CA ALA A 232 -25.14 4.08 2.70
C ALA A 232 -23.96 3.16 3.02
N SER A 233 -23.30 2.60 2.01
CA SER A 233 -22.14 1.73 2.22
C SER A 233 -20.94 2.48 2.81
N GLY A 234 -20.70 3.72 2.37
CA GLY A 234 -19.67 4.57 2.95
C GLY A 234 -19.93 4.86 4.43
N PHE A 235 -21.18 5.19 4.77
CA PHE A 235 -21.55 5.47 6.16
C PHE A 235 -21.49 4.23 7.05
N MET A 236 -21.92 3.07 6.54
CA MET A 236 -21.78 1.78 7.23
C MET A 236 -20.32 1.38 7.43
N GLY A 237 -19.45 1.63 6.44
CA GLY A 237 -18.01 1.40 6.57
C GLY A 237 -17.35 2.29 7.62
N ASP A 238 -17.82 3.53 7.74
CA ASP A 238 -17.38 4.46 8.79
C ASP A 238 -17.77 3.99 10.19
N PHE A 239 -19.00 3.50 10.39
CA PHE A 239 -19.40 2.87 11.66
C PHE A 239 -18.52 1.64 11.97
N ALA A 240 -18.25 0.78 11.00
CA ALA A 240 -17.40 -0.38 11.18
C ALA A 240 -15.98 0.02 11.64
N LYS A 241 -15.43 1.08 11.03
CA LYS A 241 -14.12 1.64 11.38
C LYS A 241 -14.10 2.17 12.81
N ASP A 242 -15.12 2.91 13.23
CA ASP A 242 -15.20 3.47 14.59
C ASP A 242 -15.46 2.40 15.64
N ALA A 243 -16.14 1.31 15.27
CA ALA A 243 -16.28 0.11 16.08
C ALA A 243 -15.00 -0.76 16.16
N GLY A 244 -13.93 -0.38 15.45
CA GLY A 244 -12.64 -1.06 15.50
C GLY A 244 -12.58 -2.37 14.70
N THR A 245 -13.45 -2.54 13.70
CA THR A 245 -13.44 -3.72 12.83
C THR A 245 -13.11 -3.38 11.37
N VAL A 246 -12.90 -4.41 10.57
CA VAL A 246 -12.59 -4.32 9.15
C VAL A 246 -13.87 -4.44 8.33
N SER A 247 -14.02 -3.53 7.37
CA SER A 247 -15.09 -3.54 6.38
C SER A 247 -14.49 -3.62 4.97
N GLN A 248 -15.18 -4.35 4.09
CA GLN A 248 -14.93 -4.35 2.66
C GLN A 248 -16.23 -4.04 1.92
N TYR A 249 -16.11 -3.56 0.70
CA TYR A 249 -17.20 -3.08 -0.13
C TYR A 249 -17.42 -4.05 -1.28
N GLY A 250 -18.62 -4.62 -1.39
CA GLY A 250 -19.00 -5.53 -2.46
C GLY A 250 -19.56 -4.79 -3.67
N SER A 251 -19.34 -5.34 -4.87
CA SER A 251 -20.07 -4.97 -6.09
C SER A 251 -20.90 -6.15 -6.54
N THR A 252 -22.20 -5.94 -6.76
CA THR A 252 -23.06 -7.01 -7.31
C THR A 252 -22.81 -7.28 -8.78
N LEU A 253 -22.21 -6.34 -9.52
CA LEU A 253 -21.89 -6.54 -10.94
C LEU A 253 -20.71 -7.50 -11.12
N THR A 254 -19.65 -7.35 -10.31
CA THR A 254 -18.45 -8.20 -10.41
C THR A 254 -18.46 -9.39 -9.45
N GLY A 255 -19.28 -9.34 -8.40
CA GLY A 255 -19.27 -10.32 -7.31
C GLY A 255 -18.01 -10.25 -6.43
N GLN A 256 -17.18 -9.22 -6.59
CA GLN A 256 -15.93 -9.04 -5.86
C GLN A 256 -16.11 -8.12 -4.65
N TYR A 257 -15.17 -8.23 -3.70
CA TYR A 257 -15.07 -7.37 -2.54
C TYR A 257 -13.78 -6.56 -2.60
N TYR A 258 -13.89 -5.28 -2.29
CA TYR A 258 -12.80 -4.30 -2.39
C TYR A 258 -12.55 -3.66 -1.02
N GLU A 259 -11.31 -3.29 -0.76
CA GLU A 259 -10.96 -2.58 0.49
C GLU A 259 -11.48 -1.14 0.52
N TYR A 260 -11.72 -0.54 -0.65
CA TYR A 260 -12.09 0.86 -0.80
C TYR A 260 -13.44 1.02 -1.48
N LEU A 261 -14.29 1.89 -0.93
CA LEU A 261 -15.62 2.19 -1.47
C LEU A 261 -15.55 2.62 -2.93
N VAL A 262 -14.60 3.50 -3.27
CA VAL A 262 -14.43 4.00 -4.64
C VAL A 262 -14.20 2.85 -5.61
N ALA A 263 -13.36 1.87 -5.27
CA ALA A 263 -13.10 0.72 -6.12
C ALA A 263 -14.36 -0.14 -6.34
N ALA A 264 -15.15 -0.41 -5.29
CA ALA A 264 -16.40 -1.14 -5.42
C ALA A 264 -17.44 -0.37 -6.26
N SER A 265 -17.60 0.93 -6.00
CA SER A 265 -18.55 1.77 -6.74
C SER A 265 -18.18 1.90 -8.23
N SER A 266 -16.89 2.03 -8.56
CA SER A 266 -16.41 2.08 -9.94
C SER A 266 -16.50 0.74 -10.66
N ALA A 267 -16.50 -0.38 -9.93
CA ALA A 267 -16.77 -1.70 -10.50
C ALA A 267 -18.23 -1.85 -10.96
N GLY A 268 -19.13 -0.96 -10.53
CA GLY A 268 -20.52 -0.88 -10.96
C GLY A 268 -21.47 -1.80 -10.19
N GLY A 269 -22.76 -1.71 -10.52
CA GLY A 269 -23.82 -2.44 -9.81
C GLY A 269 -24.14 -1.85 -8.43
N HIS A 270 -24.77 -2.67 -7.59
CA HIS A 270 -25.13 -2.30 -6.22
C HIS A 270 -23.92 -2.45 -5.30
N THR A 271 -23.68 -1.44 -4.47
CA THR A 271 -22.61 -1.43 -3.47
C THR A 271 -23.15 -1.71 -2.09
N PHE A 272 -22.48 -2.58 -1.33
CA PHE A 272 -22.83 -2.97 0.04
C PHE A 272 -21.57 -3.31 0.82
N ASN A 273 -21.66 -3.56 2.13
CA ASN A 273 -20.52 -3.96 2.94
C ASN A 273 -20.51 -5.46 3.24
N ARG A 274 -19.32 -6.02 3.41
CA ARG A 274 -19.11 -7.14 4.33
C ARG A 274 -18.20 -6.69 5.46
N ILE A 275 -18.52 -7.10 6.67
CA ILE A 275 -17.83 -6.65 7.88
C ILE A 275 -17.34 -7.89 8.62
N LEU A 276 -16.09 -7.85 9.08
CA LEU A 276 -15.49 -8.93 9.84
C LEU A 276 -16.04 -8.90 11.28
N ILE A 277 -16.74 -9.96 11.70
CA ILE A 277 -17.33 -10.07 13.04
C ILE A 277 -16.92 -11.42 13.59
N ASP A 278 -16.21 -11.42 14.72
CA ASP A 278 -15.76 -12.63 15.42
C ASP A 278 -15.04 -13.66 14.51
N GLY A 279 -14.28 -13.15 13.52
CA GLY A 279 -13.52 -13.96 12.58
C GLY A 279 -14.27 -14.36 11.29
N GLU A 280 -15.54 -14.00 11.18
CA GLU A 280 -16.38 -14.32 10.01
C GLU A 280 -16.81 -13.07 9.25
N TRP A 281 -16.89 -13.19 7.92
CA TRP A 281 -17.39 -12.10 7.08
C TRP A 281 -18.92 -12.13 7.03
N VAL A 282 -19.55 -11.07 7.54
CA VAL A 282 -21.01 -10.91 7.55
C VAL A 282 -21.43 -9.82 6.58
N ILE A 283 -22.47 -10.07 5.79
CA ILE A 283 -22.97 -9.13 4.78
C ILE A 283 -23.88 -8.09 5.45
N TYR A 284 -23.58 -6.81 5.20
CA TYR A 284 -24.33 -5.65 5.63
C TYR A 284 -24.68 -4.78 4.42
N ASP A 285 -25.87 -5.00 3.88
CA ASP A 285 -26.49 -4.06 2.94
C ASP A 285 -27.27 -3.01 3.72
N ALA A 286 -26.71 -1.81 3.79
CA ALA A 286 -27.30 -0.67 4.50
C ALA A 286 -28.10 0.26 3.57
N ASN A 287 -28.21 -0.04 2.27
CA ASN A 287 -29.00 0.77 1.36
C ASN A 287 -30.44 0.88 1.88
N PRO A 288 -31.01 2.09 1.96
CA PRO A 288 -32.40 2.24 2.35
C PRO A 288 -33.32 1.49 1.37
N PRO A 289 -34.46 0.97 1.85
CA PRO A 289 -35.42 0.33 0.96
C PRO A 289 -35.89 1.30 -0.11
N HIS A 290 -36.08 0.78 -1.32
CA HIS A 290 -36.76 1.53 -2.38
C HIS A 290 -38.22 1.75 -1.95
N ALA A 291 -38.68 3.00 -2.04
CA ALA A 291 -40.07 3.37 -1.78
C ALA A 291 -41.01 2.82 -2.86
#